data_AF-A0AB39X7A3-F1
#
_entry.id   AF-A0AB39X7A3-F1
#
_cell.length_a   1.000
_cell.length_b   1.000
_cell.length_c   1.000
_cell.angle_alpha   90.00
_cell.angle_beta   90.00
_cell.angle_gamma   90.00
#
_symmetry.space_group_name_H-M   'P 1'
#
loop_
_entity.id
_entity.type
_entity.pdbx_description
1 polymer ?
#
loop_
_entity_poly.entity_id
_entity_poly.type
_entity_poly.pdbx_seq_one_letter_code
_entity_poly.pdbx_strand_id
1 'polypeptide(L)'
;MTKHQVPQFTQSQQQALAALGLPLWRQRIESAPAVPEEKEAEPVAQYFYKVGAWLIVTTMPMPVTLPQWLRDLFSLFSKNPETELTELSATSVVSWPHTKRLSFTGSDLVQPSPATKQTTWQTLLASKASS
;
A
#
# COMPACT_ATOMS: atom_id res chain seq x y z
N MET A 1 -9.51 1.23 -36.03
CA MET A 1 -9.58 2.50 -35.27
C MET A 1 -8.50 2.47 -34.19
N THR A 2 -7.65 3.51 -34.18
CA THR A 2 -6.67 3.97 -33.17
C THR A 2 -5.79 2.96 -32.42
N LYS A 3 -4.56 2.76 -32.94
CA LYS A 3 -3.42 2.24 -32.17
C LYS A 3 -2.88 3.37 -31.28
N HIS A 4 -2.95 3.23 -29.96
CA HIS A 4 -2.32 4.17 -29.03
C HIS A 4 -0.79 4.01 -29.07
N GLN A 5 -0.14 4.98 -29.70
CA GLN A 5 1.31 5.06 -29.80
C GLN A 5 1.87 5.59 -28.47
N VAL A 6 2.54 4.73 -27.71
CA VAL A 6 3.28 5.12 -26.51
C VAL A 6 4.41 6.07 -26.95
N PRO A 7 4.56 7.26 -26.34
CA PRO A 7 5.72 8.09 -26.63
C PRO A 7 6.97 7.41 -26.05
N GLN A 8 7.79 6.80 -26.91
CA GLN A 8 9.11 6.31 -26.53
C GLN A 8 10.01 7.54 -26.32
N PHE A 9 10.28 7.86 -25.05
CA PHE A 9 11.28 8.86 -24.71
C PHE A 9 12.63 8.49 -25.32
N THR A 10 13.27 9.47 -25.96
CA THR A 10 14.63 9.33 -26.49
C THR A 10 15.64 9.13 -25.34
N GLN A 11 16.79 8.53 -25.64
CA GLN A 11 17.83 8.25 -24.64
C GLN A 11 18.29 9.51 -23.88
N SER A 12 18.38 10.65 -24.58
CA SER A 12 18.75 11.94 -23.97
C SER A 12 17.68 12.44 -22.97
N GLN A 13 16.40 12.23 -23.27
CA GLN A 13 15.30 12.57 -22.35
C GLN A 13 15.31 11.69 -21.11
N GLN A 14 15.62 10.39 -21.25
CA GLN A 14 15.75 9.48 -20.12
C GLN A 14 16.91 9.89 -19.20
N GLN A 15 18.04 10.30 -19.79
CA GLN A 15 19.19 10.80 -19.04
C GLN A 15 18.88 12.12 -18.32
N ALA A 16 18.17 13.04 -18.97
CA ALA A 16 17.73 14.28 -18.35
C ALA A 16 16.78 14.04 -17.17
N LEU A 17 15.83 13.12 -17.32
CA LEU A 17 14.91 12.73 -16.24
C LEU A 17 15.65 12.06 -15.06
N ALA A 18 16.64 11.22 -15.35
CA ALA A 18 17.51 10.63 -14.33
C ALA A 18 18.34 11.69 -13.60
N ALA A 19 18.89 12.68 -14.32
CA ALA A 19 19.63 13.79 -13.73
C ALA A 19 18.75 14.70 -12.84
N LEU A 20 17.46 14.79 -13.15
CA LEU A 20 16.47 15.52 -12.35
C LEU A 20 15.93 14.71 -11.16
N GLY A 21 16.36 13.46 -10.97
CA GLY A 21 15.92 12.59 -9.88
C GLY A 21 14.44 12.19 -9.95
N LEU A 22 13.81 12.31 -11.13
CA LEU A 22 12.40 11.99 -11.31
C LEU A 22 12.23 10.50 -11.63
N PRO A 23 11.55 9.71 -10.78
CA PRO A 23 11.29 8.31 -11.07
C PRO A 23 10.35 8.19 -12.29
N LEU A 24 10.75 7.37 -13.27
CA LEU A 24 9.94 7.10 -14.45
C LEU A 24 8.68 6.33 -14.05
N TRP A 25 7.51 6.96 -14.20
CA TRP A 25 6.22 6.29 -14.06
C TRP A 25 6.06 5.25 -15.18
N ARG A 26 6.17 3.97 -14.84
CA ARG A 26 5.84 2.87 -15.75
C ARG A 26 4.39 2.46 -15.53
N GLN A 27 3.62 2.40 -16.61
CA GLN A 27 2.29 1.83 -16.59
C GLN A 27 2.40 0.36 -16.19
N ARG A 28 1.75 -0.02 -15.08
CA ARG A 28 1.67 -1.41 -14.63
C ARG A 28 0.83 -2.17 -15.66
N ILE A 29 1.49 -2.97 -16.50
CA ILE A 29 0.79 -3.92 -17.36
C ILE A 29 0.19 -4.96 -16.42
N GLU A 30 -1.13 -4.90 -16.23
CA GLU A 30 -1.91 -6.00 -15.69
C GLU A 30 -1.61 -7.23 -16.56
N SER A 31 -0.74 -8.10 -16.08
CA SER A 31 -0.42 -9.33 -16.79
C SER A 31 -1.60 -10.28 -16.59
N ALA A 32 -2.40 -10.42 -17.63
CA ALA A 32 -3.43 -11.45 -17.79
C ALA A 32 -2.82 -12.87 -17.66
N PRO A 33 -3.62 -13.88 -17.29
CA PRO A 33 -3.11 -15.15 -16.76
C PRO A 33 -2.65 -16.08 -17.87
N ALA A 34 -1.52 -16.75 -17.68
CA ALA A 34 -1.13 -17.87 -18.53
C ALA A 34 -0.29 -18.90 -17.75
N VAL A 35 -0.86 -20.11 -17.68
CA VAL A 35 -0.24 -21.44 -17.52
C VAL A 35 0.15 -21.88 -16.09
N PRO A 36 -0.30 -23.08 -15.64
CA PRO A 36 0.00 -23.61 -14.31
C PRO A 36 1.38 -24.28 -14.34
N GLU A 37 2.38 -23.57 -13.84
CA GLU A 37 3.62 -24.21 -13.41
C GLU A 37 3.72 -24.08 -11.89
N GLU A 38 4.00 -25.22 -11.27
CA GLU A 38 4.22 -25.43 -9.85
C GLU A 38 5.27 -24.43 -9.33
N LYS A 39 4.80 -23.31 -8.77
CA LYS A 39 5.66 -22.26 -8.25
C LYS A 39 5.74 -22.34 -6.73
N GLU A 40 6.96 -22.58 -6.27
CA GLU A 40 7.47 -22.13 -4.98
C GLU A 40 6.83 -20.78 -4.61
N ALA A 41 6.31 -20.70 -3.38
CA ALA A 41 5.53 -19.58 -2.89
C ALA A 41 6.25 -18.24 -3.14
N GLU A 42 5.89 -17.54 -4.22
CA GLU A 42 6.39 -16.19 -4.48
C GLU A 42 6.02 -15.30 -3.28
N PRO A 43 6.93 -14.43 -2.82
CA PRO A 43 6.66 -13.55 -1.70
C PRO A 43 5.47 -12.67 -2.06
N VAL A 44 4.36 -12.86 -1.32
CA VAL A 44 3.14 -12.06 -1.47
C VAL A 44 3.53 -10.59 -1.42
N ALA A 45 3.33 -9.88 -2.52
CA ALA A 45 3.70 -8.47 -2.63
C ALA A 45 3.04 -7.67 -1.48
N GLN A 46 3.85 -7.03 -0.65
CA GLN A 46 3.39 -6.21 0.46
C GLN A 46 3.41 -4.74 0.06
N TYR A 47 2.37 -4.02 0.45
CA TYR A 47 2.26 -2.58 0.31
C TYR A 47 2.25 -1.96 1.71
N PHE A 48 2.85 -0.78 1.83
CA PHE A 48 3.06 -0.12 3.10
C PHE A 48 2.51 1.29 3.04
N TYR A 49 1.68 1.64 4.01
CA TYR A 49 1.07 2.95 4.09
C TYR A 49 1.28 3.55 5.48
N LYS A 50 1.46 4.85 5.53
CA LYS A 50 1.51 5.63 6.76
C LYS A 50 0.20 6.37 6.96
N VAL A 51 -0.33 6.34 8.17
CA VAL A 51 -1.42 7.23 8.63
C VAL A 51 -1.07 7.72 10.03
N GLY A 52 -0.78 9.02 10.18
CA GLY A 52 -0.27 9.56 11.43
C GLY A 52 1.01 8.84 11.89
N ALA A 53 0.96 8.21 13.07
CA ALA A 53 2.06 7.42 13.62
C ALA A 53 1.98 5.91 13.30
N TRP A 54 0.95 5.47 12.57
CA TRP A 54 0.68 4.07 12.28
C TRP A 54 1.23 3.65 10.92
N LEU A 55 1.82 2.46 10.89
CA LEU A 55 2.19 1.73 9.68
C LEU A 55 1.09 0.70 9.37
N ILE A 56 0.51 0.81 8.19
CA ILE A 56 -0.49 -0.11 7.66
C ILE A 56 0.18 -0.98 6.60
N VAL A 57 0.08 -2.29 6.74
CA VAL A 57 0.66 -3.27 5.80
C VAL A 57 -0.45 -4.06 5.14
N THR A 58 -0.41 -4.17 3.82
CA THR A 58 -1.47 -4.83 3.05
C THR A 58 -0.90 -5.76 2.00
N THR A 59 -1.65 -6.80 1.63
CA THR A 59 -1.26 -7.72 0.53
C THR A 59 -1.76 -7.25 -0.84
N MET A 60 -2.57 -6.19 -0.88
CA MET A 60 -3.04 -5.53 -2.09
C MET A 60 -2.93 -4.01 -1.93
N PRO A 61 -2.85 -3.23 -3.02
CA PRO A 61 -2.88 -1.78 -2.94
C PRO A 61 -4.14 -1.28 -2.21
N MET A 62 -4.00 -0.18 -1.48
CA MET A 62 -5.15 0.46 -0.84
C MET A 62 -6.14 0.93 -1.92
N PRO A 63 -7.46 0.68 -1.77
CA PRO A 63 -8.44 1.16 -2.72
C PRO A 63 -8.45 2.69 -2.75
N VAL A 64 -8.58 3.26 -3.96
CA VAL A 64 -8.67 4.73 -4.16
C VAL A 64 -9.79 5.33 -3.33
N THR A 65 -10.95 4.65 -3.34
CA THR A 65 -12.07 5.00 -2.46
C THR A 65 -12.01 4.11 -1.23
N LEU A 66 -11.63 4.67 -0.09
CA LEU A 66 -11.60 3.94 1.18
C LEU A 66 -13.02 3.52 1.58
N PRO A 67 -13.30 2.23 1.79
CA PRO A 67 -14.56 1.79 2.38
C PRO A 67 -14.73 2.34 3.81
N GLN A 68 -16.00 2.49 4.22
CA GLN A 68 -16.36 3.23 5.44
C GLN A 68 -15.62 2.73 6.69
N TRP A 69 -15.46 1.43 6.85
CA TRP A 69 -14.80 0.86 8.03
C TRP A 69 -13.32 1.29 8.14
N LEU A 70 -12.60 1.44 7.01
CA LEU A 70 -11.23 1.96 6.99
C LEU A 70 -11.21 3.45 7.31
N ARG A 71 -12.19 4.21 6.82
CA ARG A 71 -12.35 5.63 7.17
C ARG A 71 -12.54 5.79 8.68
N ASP A 72 -13.44 4.99 9.26
CA ASP A 72 -13.71 5.00 10.70
C ASP A 72 -12.45 4.61 11.49
N LEU A 73 -11.72 3.58 11.05
CA LEU A 73 -10.46 3.18 11.67
C LEU A 73 -9.40 4.29 11.60
N PHE A 74 -9.17 4.86 10.42
CA PHE A 74 -8.14 5.86 10.21
C PHE A 74 -8.48 7.20 10.87
N SER A 75 -9.76 7.50 11.09
CA SER A 75 -10.19 8.66 11.89
C SER A 75 -9.67 8.61 13.33
N LEU A 76 -9.33 7.42 13.84
CA LEU A 76 -8.70 7.27 15.16
C LEU A 76 -7.22 7.69 15.17
N PHE A 77 -6.58 7.73 14.00
CA PHE A 77 -5.14 8.00 13.86
C PHE A 77 -4.85 9.42 13.38
N SER A 78 -5.78 9.99 12.61
CA SER A 78 -5.62 11.29 11.97
C SER A 78 -6.96 12.01 11.87
N LYS A 79 -6.92 13.35 11.94
CA LYS A 79 -8.09 14.20 11.69
C LYS A 79 -8.53 14.17 10.22
N ASN A 80 -7.59 13.96 9.30
CA ASN A 80 -7.84 13.96 7.86
C ASN A 80 -7.16 12.73 7.22
N PRO A 81 -7.72 11.52 7.40
CA PRO A 81 -7.07 10.29 6.99
C PRO A 81 -6.88 10.17 5.47
N GLU A 82 -7.76 10.78 4.67
CA GLU A 82 -7.67 10.74 3.20
C GLU A 82 -6.48 11.54 2.65
N THR A 83 -6.06 12.61 3.33
CA THR A 83 -4.94 13.44 2.90
C THR A 83 -3.61 13.01 3.49
N GLU A 84 -3.64 12.32 4.64
CA GLU A 84 -2.44 11.89 5.34
C GLU A 84 -1.99 10.47 5.00
N LEU A 85 -2.86 9.67 4.37
CA LEU A 85 -2.52 8.34 3.89
C LEU A 85 -1.43 8.45 2.81
N THR A 86 -0.22 8.00 3.15
CA THR A 86 0.94 8.09 2.26
C THR A 86 1.53 6.71 2.05
N GLU A 87 1.74 6.30 0.80
CA GLU A 87 2.45 5.06 0.48
C GLU A 87 3.94 5.19 0.81
N LEU A 88 4.51 4.15 1.42
CA LEU A 88 5.92 4.06 1.78
C LEU A 88 6.61 2.98 0.96
N SER A 89 7.87 3.25 0.60
CA SER A 89 8.74 2.22 0.03
C SER A 89 9.12 1.18 1.10
N ALA A 90 9.39 -0.05 0.68
CA ALA A 90 9.86 -1.10 1.60
C ALA A 90 11.13 -0.69 2.35
N THR A 91 12.02 0.10 1.73
CA THR A 91 13.25 0.62 2.36
C THR A 91 12.93 1.57 3.51
N SER A 92 11.91 2.43 3.35
CA SER A 92 11.47 3.38 4.38
C SER A 92 10.85 2.69 5.61
N VAL A 93 10.36 1.46 5.45
CA VAL A 93 9.72 0.67 6.50
C VAL A 93 10.74 0.05 7.45
N VAL A 94 11.95 -0.26 6.98
CA VAL A 94 13.00 -0.90 7.79
C VAL A 94 13.36 -0.04 9.02
N SER A 95 13.33 1.29 8.87
CA SER A 95 13.60 2.24 9.95
C SER A 95 12.35 2.63 10.77
N TRP A 96 11.19 2.03 10.51
CA TRP A 96 9.93 2.44 11.14
C TRP A 96 9.75 1.77 12.51
N PRO A 97 9.28 2.50 13.54
CA PRO A 97 9.01 1.90 14.85
C PRO A 97 7.97 0.77 14.74
N HIS A 98 8.33 -0.44 15.16
CA HIS A 98 7.45 -1.63 15.06
C HIS A 98 6.23 -1.58 15.99
N THR A 99 6.17 -0.63 16.92
CA THR A 99 5.14 -0.55 17.98
C THR A 99 3.76 -0.12 17.50
N LYS A 100 3.61 0.44 16.30
CA LYS A 100 2.32 0.91 15.76
C LYS A 100 2.10 0.38 14.35
N ARG A 101 1.88 -0.94 14.26
CA ARG A 101 1.67 -1.65 12.99
C ARG A 101 0.32 -2.35 12.95
N LEU A 102 -0.40 -2.20 11.85
CA LEU A 102 -1.59 -2.99 11.50
C LEU A 102 -1.35 -3.71 10.19
N SER A 103 -1.85 -4.94 10.08
CA SER A 103 -1.71 -5.76 8.87
C SER A 103 -3.08 -6.24 8.41
N PHE A 104 -3.36 -6.07 7.12
CA PHE A 104 -4.63 -6.44 6.50
C PHE A 104 -4.39 -7.29 5.24
N THR A 105 -5.27 -8.23 4.98
CA THR A 105 -5.33 -8.91 3.69
C THR A 105 -6.23 -8.14 2.72
N GLY A 106 -6.15 -8.42 1.43
CA GLY A 106 -7.01 -7.74 0.44
C GLY A 106 -8.51 -7.92 0.70
N SER A 107 -8.95 -9.08 1.21
CA SER A 107 -10.34 -9.28 1.64
C SER A 107 -10.71 -8.39 2.83
N ASP A 108 -9.78 -8.18 3.77
CA ASP A 108 -10.03 -7.31 4.90
C ASP A 108 -10.25 -5.87 4.45
N LEU A 109 -9.48 -5.38 3.46
CA LEU A 109 -9.60 -4.02 2.93
C LEU A 109 -11.02 -3.69 2.45
N VAL A 110 -11.71 -4.64 1.82
CA VAL A 110 -13.09 -4.44 1.35
C VAL A 110 -14.08 -4.62 2.50
N GLN A 111 -13.98 -5.76 3.20
CA GLN A 111 -14.89 -6.10 4.28
C GLN A 111 -14.18 -7.00 5.30
N PRO A 112 -13.83 -6.47 6.49
CA PRO A 112 -13.08 -7.23 7.47
C PRO A 112 -14.00 -8.24 8.17
N SER A 113 -13.46 -9.42 8.43
CA SER A 113 -14.13 -10.41 9.25
C SER A 113 -14.30 -9.91 10.71
N PRO A 114 -15.25 -10.44 11.48
CA PRO A 114 -15.36 -10.11 12.91
C PRO A 114 -14.07 -10.38 13.69
N ALA A 115 -13.35 -11.45 13.37
CA ALA A 115 -12.07 -11.79 13.98
C ALA A 115 -10.98 -10.76 13.64
N THR A 116 -10.94 -10.28 12.39
CA THR A 116 -10.02 -9.21 11.96
C THR A 116 -10.30 -7.93 12.75
N LYS A 117 -11.57 -7.54 12.90
CA LYS A 117 -11.96 -6.35 13.68
C LYS A 117 -11.53 -6.48 15.15
N GLN A 118 -11.77 -7.63 15.77
CA GLN A 118 -11.39 -7.90 17.15
C GLN A 118 -9.87 -7.81 17.35
N THR A 119 -9.10 -8.45 16.47
CA THR A 119 -7.63 -8.43 16.52
C THR A 119 -7.07 -7.03 16.33
N THR A 120 -7.65 -6.28 15.38
CA THR A 120 -7.31 -4.86 15.15
C THR A 120 -7.55 -4.06 16.43
N TRP A 121 -8.71 -4.19 17.04
CA TRP A 121 -9.06 -3.47 18.27
C TRP A 121 -8.12 -3.81 19.43
N GLN A 122 -7.78 -5.08 19.63
CA GLN A 122 -6.81 -5.49 20.65
C GLN A 122 -5.43 -4.87 20.42
N THR A 123 -4.99 -4.80 19.16
CA THR A 123 -3.72 -4.16 18.79
C THR A 123 -3.75 -2.65 19.11
N LEU A 124 -4.87 -1.98 18.84
CA LEU A 124 -5.06 -0.58 19.22
C LEU A 124 -4.99 -0.36 20.73
N LEU A 125 -5.65 -1.20 21.52
CA LEU A 125 -5.61 -1.12 22.97
C LEU A 125 -4.21 -1.36 23.53
N ALA A 126 -3.51 -2.38 23.03
CA ALA A 126 -2.13 -2.68 23.44
C ALA A 126 -1.18 -1.52 23.13
N SER A 127 -1.35 -0.87 21.97
CA SER A 127 -0.51 0.28 21.59
C SER A 127 -0.73 1.53 22.47
N LYS A 128 -1.91 1.68 23.08
CA LYS A 128 -2.21 2.79 24.01
C LYS A 128 -1.58 2.57 25.39
N ALA A 129 -1.41 1.32 25.82
CA ALA A 129 -0.83 0.99 27.12
C ALA A 129 0.69 1.21 27.19
N SER A 130 1.35 1.46 26.05
CA SER A 130 2.81 1.61 25.93
C SER A 130 3.25 3.06 25.70
N SER A 131 2.35 4.03 25.91
CA SER A 131 2.59 5.47 25.74
C SER A 131 2.32 6.24 27.02
#